data_AF-A0A242CYB7-F1
#
_entry.id   AF-A0A242CYB7-F1
#
_cell.length_a   1.000
_cell.length_b   1.000
_cell.length_c   1.000
_cell.angle_alpha   90.00
_cell.angle_beta   90.00
_cell.angle_gamma   90.00
#
_symmetry.space_group_name_H-M   'P 1'
#
loop_
_entity.id
_entity.type
_entity.pdbx_description
1 polymer ?
#
loop_
_entity_poly.entity_id
_entity_poly.type
_entity_poly.pdbx_seq_one_letter_code
_entity_poly.pdbx_strand_id
1 'polypeptide(L)'
;MIRSGTTLKGAYDDMTTDFEKKATEIMLEAGISLEHIQSQRRNFFQDTHIENYYNKVENSEHLSKNIPIQKIIALKTDGTVVGKSVYDLFMGRTTEGRDEKKIDANLTSLKEHGLTFQLAFYSGEFNFEGSSPLRFNYYKEDDCYILQNDGVHRTISAKMFNAPTMSGIVTDYELDKEKKKLYEEYDSLQEILRLTDIKGLTLDYFQEKMNKKD
;
A
#
# COMPACT_ATOMS: atom_id res chain seq x y z
N MET A 1 -20.10 11.70 47.89
CA MET A 1 -18.65 11.42 48.00
C MET A 1 -18.27 10.40 46.94
N ILE A 2 -17.11 10.63 46.33
CA ILE A 2 -16.70 10.28 44.97
C ILE A 2 -16.62 8.75 44.75
N ARG A 3 -17.25 8.30 43.65
CA ARG A 3 -17.16 6.92 43.13
C ARG A 3 -15.78 6.68 42.52
N SER A 4 -15.24 5.49 42.74
CA SER A 4 -13.96 5.02 42.22
C SER A 4 -13.87 5.20 40.70
N GLY A 5 -12.89 5.99 40.25
CA GLY A 5 -12.49 6.05 38.86
C GLY A 5 -11.79 4.76 38.47
N THR A 6 -12.47 3.93 37.67
CA THR A 6 -11.84 2.86 36.91
C THR A 6 -10.98 3.51 35.84
N THR A 7 -9.67 3.53 36.04
CA THR A 7 -8.72 3.95 35.01
C THR A 7 -8.75 2.92 33.89
N LEU A 8 -9.45 3.25 32.80
CA LEU A 8 -9.29 2.59 31.50
C LEU A 8 -7.88 2.93 30.98
N LYS A 9 -6.88 2.19 31.47
CA LYS A 9 -5.53 2.19 30.91
C LYS A 9 -5.61 1.38 29.61
N GLY A 10 -5.35 2.06 28.49
CA GLY A 10 -5.56 1.57 27.14
C GLY A 10 -4.92 0.21 26.87
N ALA A 11 -5.74 -0.72 26.39
CA ALA A 11 -5.34 -2.02 25.87
C ALA A 11 -4.93 -1.93 24.38
N TYR A 12 -4.13 -0.93 24.02
CA TYR A 12 -3.61 -0.73 22.66
C TYR A 12 -2.08 -0.57 22.61
N ASP A 13 -1.40 -0.74 23.75
CA ASP A 13 0.05 -0.86 23.82
C ASP A 13 0.42 -2.32 24.10
N ASP A 14 1.32 -2.85 23.27
CA ASP A 14 2.15 -4.04 23.51
C ASP A 14 1.60 -5.42 23.07
N MET A 15 1.49 -5.63 21.76
CA MET A 15 1.78 -6.95 21.16
C MET A 15 2.61 -6.78 19.89
N THR A 16 3.81 -6.25 20.02
CA THR A 16 4.84 -6.39 18.97
C THR A 16 5.17 -7.89 18.87
N THR A 17 4.93 -8.49 17.70
CA THR A 17 5.18 -9.93 17.49
C THR A 17 6.68 -10.23 17.53
N ASP A 18 7.06 -11.47 17.84
CA ASP A 18 8.48 -11.89 17.78
C ASP A 18 9.09 -11.67 16.39
N PHE A 19 8.28 -11.83 15.34
CA PHE A 19 8.67 -11.51 13.97
C PHE A 19 8.97 -10.02 13.80
N GLU A 20 8.09 -9.13 14.28
CA GLU A 20 8.25 -7.69 14.15
C GLU A 20 9.49 -7.18 14.88
N LYS A 21 9.80 -7.74 16.06
CA LYS A 21 11.05 -7.45 16.79
C LYS A 21 12.28 -7.86 15.99
N LYS A 22 12.33 -9.12 15.55
CA LYS A 22 13.43 -9.67 14.74
C LYS A 22 13.62 -8.86 13.44
N ALA A 23 12.54 -8.56 12.73
CA ALA A 23 12.59 -7.79 11.49
C ALA A 23 13.12 -6.37 11.72
N THR A 24 12.66 -5.71 12.77
CA THR A 24 13.13 -4.37 13.15
C THR A 24 14.61 -4.38 13.50
N GLU A 25 15.06 -5.35 14.30
CA GLU A 25 16.48 -5.52 14.65
C GLU A 25 17.35 -5.69 13.39
N ILE A 26 16.98 -6.59 12.47
CA ILE A 26 17.71 -6.80 11.22
C ILE A 26 17.81 -5.50 10.40
N MET A 27 16.72 -4.74 10.29
CA MET A 27 16.71 -3.49 9.54
C MET A 27 17.58 -2.40 10.18
N LEU A 28 17.56 -2.30 11.51
CA LEU A 28 18.40 -1.36 12.26
C LEU A 28 19.88 -1.72 12.12
N GLU A 29 20.24 -3.00 12.24
CA GLU A 29 21.60 -3.51 12.03
C GLU A 29 22.10 -3.24 10.60
N ALA A 30 21.20 -3.29 9.61
CA ALA A 30 21.51 -2.98 8.22
C ALA A 30 21.61 -1.47 7.92
N GLY A 31 21.35 -0.60 8.89
CA GLY A 31 21.48 0.86 8.77
C GLY A 31 20.20 1.60 8.36
N ILE A 32 19.04 0.94 8.36
CA ILE A 32 17.74 1.61 8.14
C ILE A 32 17.33 2.28 9.44
N SER A 33 16.99 3.57 9.42
CA SER A 33 16.66 4.31 10.63
C SER A 33 15.30 3.87 11.22
N LEU A 34 15.19 3.90 12.56
CA LEU A 34 13.92 3.66 13.24
C LEU A 34 12.84 4.67 12.79
N GLU A 35 13.23 5.92 12.55
CA GLU A 35 12.34 6.96 12.03
C GLU A 35 11.72 6.54 10.68
N HIS A 36 12.53 6.01 9.77
CA HIS A 36 12.02 5.51 8.48
C HIS A 36 11.08 4.32 8.65
N ILE A 37 11.44 3.34 9.48
CA ILE A 37 10.60 2.17 9.76
C ILE A 37 9.24 2.62 10.32
N GLN A 38 9.24 3.56 11.27
CA GLN A 38 8.02 4.10 11.87
C GLN A 38 7.20 4.93 10.89
N SER A 39 7.83 5.69 9.98
CA SER A 39 7.12 6.49 8.98
C SER A 39 6.31 5.61 8.02
N GLN A 40 6.75 4.36 7.78
CA GLN A 40 6.01 3.40 6.94
C GLN A 40 4.66 2.97 7.51
N ARG A 41 4.38 3.20 8.81
CA ARG A 41 3.04 2.99 9.40
C ARG A 41 2.00 3.98 8.86
N ARG A 42 2.45 5.12 8.31
CA ARG A 42 1.60 6.16 7.72
C ARG A 42 1.68 6.18 6.19
N ASN A 43 2.43 5.27 5.59
CA ASN A 43 2.55 5.13 4.15
C ASN A 43 1.53 4.08 3.66
N PHE A 44 0.38 4.54 3.19
CA PHE A 44 -0.74 3.68 2.79
C PHE A 44 -0.78 3.51 1.28
N PHE A 45 -1.07 2.28 0.83
CA PHE A 45 -1.38 2.05 -0.57
C PHE A 45 -2.79 2.56 -0.89
N GLN A 46 -2.88 3.28 -2.00
CA GLN A 46 -4.11 3.85 -2.51
C GLN A 46 -4.87 2.84 -3.38
N ASP A 47 -6.11 3.17 -3.70
CA ASP A 47 -6.88 2.45 -4.71
C ASP A 47 -6.42 2.80 -6.14
N THR A 48 -6.76 1.97 -7.12
CA THR A 48 -6.40 2.14 -8.53
C THR A 48 -7.44 2.93 -9.33
N HIS A 49 -8.31 3.71 -8.67
CA HIS A 49 -9.40 4.44 -9.31
C HIS A 49 -8.97 5.36 -10.46
N ILE A 50 -7.72 5.87 -10.42
CA ILE A 50 -7.15 6.69 -11.49
C ILE A 50 -7.14 5.96 -12.84
N GLU A 51 -7.11 4.62 -12.86
CA GLU A 51 -7.21 3.81 -14.08
C GLU A 51 -8.52 4.05 -14.85
N ASN A 52 -9.58 4.52 -14.18
CA ASN A 52 -10.89 4.72 -14.80
C ASN A 52 -10.93 5.91 -15.77
N TYR A 53 -10.00 6.86 -15.64
CA TYR A 53 -10.02 8.12 -16.40
C TYR A 53 -8.68 8.46 -17.07
N TYR A 54 -7.82 7.46 -17.22
CA TYR A 54 -6.59 7.56 -17.99
C TYR A 54 -6.62 6.62 -19.18
N ASN A 55 -5.99 7.05 -20.28
CA ASN A 55 -5.83 6.24 -21.48
C ASN A 55 -4.37 5.79 -21.61
N LYS A 56 -4.17 4.51 -21.94
CA LYS A 56 -2.85 3.99 -22.30
C LYS A 56 -2.34 4.76 -23.52
N VAL A 57 -1.11 5.26 -23.44
CA VAL A 57 -0.41 5.79 -24.60
C VAL A 57 0.13 4.62 -25.40
N GLU A 58 -0.33 4.46 -26.65
CA GLU A 58 0.10 3.37 -27.51
C GLU A 58 1.61 3.41 -27.77
N ASN A 59 2.26 2.24 -27.79
CA ASN A 59 3.71 2.08 -27.99
C ASN A 59 4.60 2.87 -26.99
N SER A 60 4.11 3.15 -25.78
CA SER A 60 4.88 3.83 -24.73
C SER A 60 5.66 2.91 -23.79
N GLU A 61 5.62 1.59 -24.00
CA GLU A 61 6.32 0.64 -23.13
C GLU A 61 7.84 0.79 -23.24
N HIS A 62 8.50 1.05 -22.11
CA HIS A 62 9.94 1.24 -22.07
C HIS A 62 10.54 0.75 -20.74
N LEU A 63 11.81 0.33 -20.77
CA LEU A 63 12.55 0.00 -19.56
C LEU A 63 12.95 1.29 -18.84
N SER A 64 12.63 1.38 -17.55
CA SER A 64 13.12 2.42 -16.65
C SER A 64 13.91 1.80 -15.50
N LYS A 65 15.04 2.40 -15.14
CA LYS A 65 15.85 2.04 -13.96
C LYS A 65 15.68 2.99 -12.77
N ASN A 66 14.90 4.05 -12.97
CA ASN A 66 14.82 5.20 -12.07
C ASN A 66 13.39 5.46 -11.60
N ILE A 67 12.57 4.42 -11.44
CA ILE A 67 11.19 4.56 -10.95
C ILE A 67 11.25 4.97 -9.48
N PRO A 68 10.84 6.18 -9.08
CA PRO A 68 10.96 6.61 -7.69
C PRO A 68 10.00 5.82 -6.82
N ILE A 69 10.52 5.10 -5.83
CA ILE A 69 9.72 4.16 -5.04
C ILE A 69 8.59 4.85 -4.28
N GLN A 70 8.80 6.09 -3.86
CA GLN A 70 7.77 6.87 -3.16
C GLN A 70 6.59 7.26 -4.05
N LYS A 71 6.78 7.29 -5.39
CA LYS A 71 5.72 7.57 -6.36
C LYS A 71 4.90 6.34 -6.72
N ILE A 72 5.26 5.14 -6.26
CA ILE A 72 4.44 3.94 -6.42
C ILE A 72 3.32 3.99 -5.37
N ILE A 73 2.12 4.36 -5.79
CA ILE A 73 1.01 4.66 -4.86
C ILE A 73 0.07 3.48 -4.64
N ALA A 74 -0.01 2.54 -5.59
CA ALA A 74 -0.90 1.39 -5.51
C ALA A 74 -0.26 0.13 -6.11
N LEU A 75 -0.76 -1.03 -5.70
CA LEU A 75 -0.32 -2.35 -6.18
C LEU A 75 -1.55 -3.09 -6.70
N LYS A 76 -1.54 -3.49 -7.97
CA LYS A 76 -2.60 -4.31 -8.55
C LYS A 76 -2.37 -5.78 -8.21
N THR A 77 -3.20 -6.32 -7.33
CA THR A 77 -3.08 -7.68 -6.82
C THR A 77 -4.45 -8.26 -6.48
N ASP A 78 -4.56 -9.58 -6.42
CA ASP A 78 -5.82 -10.29 -6.10
C ASP A 78 -6.26 -10.13 -4.64
N GLY A 79 -5.38 -9.61 -3.76
CA GLY A 79 -5.69 -9.32 -2.36
C GLY A 79 -6.04 -7.85 -2.11
N THR A 80 -6.76 -7.57 -1.01
CA THR A 80 -7.07 -6.19 -0.62
C THR A 80 -5.81 -5.51 -0.08
N VAL A 81 -5.14 -4.65 -0.86
CA VAL A 81 -4.00 -3.85 -0.38
C VAL A 81 -4.38 -2.40 -0.07
N VAL A 82 -5.51 -1.95 -0.59
CA VAL A 82 -6.02 -0.58 -0.43
C VAL A 82 -6.21 -0.26 1.04
N GLY A 83 -5.69 0.90 1.46
CA GLY A 83 -5.81 1.40 2.83
C GLY A 83 -4.91 0.70 3.84
N LYS A 84 -4.07 -0.27 3.41
CA LYS A 84 -3.08 -0.92 4.28
C LYS A 84 -1.74 -0.19 4.22
N SER A 85 -1.09 -0.06 5.36
CA SER A 85 0.23 0.57 5.42
C SER A 85 1.31 -0.38 4.92
N VAL A 86 2.41 0.19 4.37
CA VAL A 86 3.62 -0.56 4.03
C VAL A 86 4.10 -1.37 5.23
N TYR A 87 4.02 -0.79 6.44
CA TYR A 87 4.38 -1.45 7.68
C TYR A 87 3.54 -2.69 7.97
N ASP A 88 2.21 -2.57 7.94
CA ASP A 88 1.33 -3.68 8.30
C ASP A 88 1.44 -4.83 7.30
N LEU A 89 1.62 -4.51 6.01
CA LEU A 89 1.86 -5.50 4.95
C LEU A 89 3.22 -6.18 5.12
N PHE A 90 4.28 -5.42 5.43
CA PHE A 90 5.61 -5.98 5.65
C PHE A 90 5.66 -6.86 6.90
N MET A 91 5.03 -6.43 8.00
CA MET A 91 5.03 -7.16 9.27
C MET A 91 4.03 -8.33 9.31
N GLY A 92 3.36 -8.64 8.19
CA GLY A 92 2.40 -9.74 8.12
C GLY A 92 1.18 -9.55 9.02
N ARG A 93 0.86 -8.30 9.39
CA ARG A 93 -0.25 -7.96 10.29
C ARG A 93 -1.62 -8.07 9.60
N THR A 94 -1.64 -8.41 8.32
CA THR A 94 -2.85 -8.58 7.52
C THR A 94 -3.00 -10.06 7.13
N THR A 95 -4.20 -10.60 7.27
CA THR A 95 -4.51 -12.00 6.92
C THR A 95 -4.30 -12.29 5.43
N GLU A 96 -4.43 -11.25 4.61
CA GLU A 96 -4.15 -11.17 3.18
C GLU A 96 -2.72 -10.63 2.99
N GLY A 97 -1.90 -11.29 2.19
CA GLY A 97 -0.46 -11.00 2.10
C GLY A 97 0.42 -11.85 3.02
N ARG A 98 -0.16 -12.90 3.64
CA ARG A 98 0.56 -14.00 4.31
C ARG A 98 1.40 -14.81 3.32
N ASP A 99 2.44 -14.19 2.84
CA ASP A 99 3.63 -14.90 2.39
C ASP A 99 4.79 -14.42 3.25
N GLU A 100 4.68 -14.66 4.56
CA GLU A 100 5.74 -14.40 5.55
C GLU A 100 7.08 -14.96 5.05
N LYS A 101 7.06 -16.08 4.30
CA LYS A 101 8.25 -16.65 3.68
C LYS A 101 8.91 -15.72 2.67
N LYS A 102 8.14 -14.98 1.85
CA LYS A 102 8.70 -14.00 0.91
C LYS A 102 9.28 -12.79 1.62
N ILE A 103 8.66 -12.30 2.69
CA ILE A 103 9.24 -11.19 3.48
C ILE A 103 10.47 -11.68 4.27
N ASP A 104 10.41 -12.83 4.91
CA ASP A 104 11.55 -13.42 5.63
C ASP A 104 12.72 -13.72 4.67
N ALA A 105 12.46 -14.07 3.40
CA ALA A 105 13.49 -14.15 2.38
C ALA A 105 14.15 -12.79 2.06
N ASN A 106 13.37 -11.70 2.01
CA ASN A 106 13.94 -10.35 1.83
C ASN A 106 14.75 -9.93 3.07
N LEU A 107 14.28 -10.23 4.29
CA LEU A 107 15.03 -9.98 5.53
C LEU A 107 16.31 -10.80 5.62
N THR A 108 16.26 -12.08 5.24
CA THR A 108 17.43 -12.96 5.20
C THR A 108 18.46 -12.42 4.21
N SER A 109 18.03 -12.04 3.01
CA SER A 109 18.90 -11.43 2.00
C SER A 109 19.50 -10.09 2.47
N LEU A 110 18.72 -9.27 3.19
CA LEU A 110 19.22 -8.03 3.80
C LEU A 110 20.30 -8.34 4.85
N LYS A 111 20.09 -9.35 5.69
CA LYS A 111 21.06 -9.77 6.71
C LYS A 111 22.34 -10.35 6.11
N GLU A 112 22.22 -11.13 5.04
CA GLU A 112 23.37 -11.83 4.41
C GLU A 112 24.20 -10.93 3.50
N HIS A 113 23.58 -9.96 2.83
CA HIS A 113 24.25 -9.14 1.80
C HIS A 113 24.29 -7.64 2.11
N GLY A 114 23.56 -7.19 3.14
CA GLY A 114 23.51 -5.80 3.55
C GLY A 114 22.61 -4.92 2.68
N LEU A 115 22.38 -3.70 3.15
CA LEU A 115 21.46 -2.74 2.52
C LEU A 115 21.91 -2.35 1.12
N THR A 116 23.20 -2.03 0.91
CA THR A 116 23.74 -1.62 -0.39
C THR A 116 23.42 -2.64 -1.49
N PHE A 117 23.53 -3.94 -1.19
CA PHE A 117 23.18 -5.00 -2.14
C PHE A 117 21.70 -4.98 -2.48
N GLN A 118 20.81 -4.83 -1.49
CA GLN A 118 19.36 -4.74 -1.71
C GLN A 118 19.00 -3.54 -2.59
N LEU A 119 19.60 -2.38 -2.33
CA LEU A 119 19.35 -1.16 -3.11
C LEU A 119 19.74 -1.34 -4.58
N ALA A 120 20.92 -1.91 -4.83
CA ALA A 120 21.40 -2.21 -6.18
C ALA A 120 20.59 -3.32 -6.89
N PHE A 121 20.04 -4.27 -6.12
CA PHE A 121 19.09 -5.26 -6.64
C PHE A 121 17.78 -4.61 -7.10
N TYR A 122 17.21 -3.70 -6.32
CA TYR A 122 15.97 -3.03 -6.70
C TYR A 122 16.15 -2.09 -7.90
N SER A 123 17.28 -1.40 -8.03
CA SER A 123 17.58 -0.52 -9.16
C SER A 123 17.94 -1.25 -10.46
N GLY A 124 18.07 -2.57 -10.42
CA GLY A 124 18.47 -3.38 -11.58
C GLY A 124 19.93 -3.16 -12.00
N GLU A 125 20.80 -2.85 -11.04
CA GLU A 125 22.27 -2.83 -11.25
C GLU A 125 22.82 -4.25 -11.40
N PHE A 126 22.26 -5.19 -10.63
CA PHE A 126 22.51 -6.60 -10.81
C PHE A 126 21.39 -7.20 -11.68
N ASN A 127 21.74 -7.74 -12.84
CA ASN A 127 20.82 -8.50 -13.71
C ASN A 127 20.43 -9.84 -13.05
N PHE A 128 19.72 -9.79 -11.92
CA PHE A 128 19.03 -10.91 -11.32
C PHE A 128 17.53 -10.91 -11.64
N GLU A 129 17.07 -10.06 -12.58
CA GLU A 129 15.76 -10.23 -13.20
C GLU A 129 15.76 -11.55 -13.97
N GLY A 130 15.53 -12.65 -13.26
CA GLY A 130 15.06 -13.88 -13.85
C GLY A 130 13.79 -13.55 -14.64
N SER A 131 13.85 -13.76 -15.95
CA SER A 131 12.77 -13.90 -16.94
C SER A 131 11.54 -12.96 -16.97
N SER A 132 11.24 -12.15 -15.95
CA SER A 132 10.06 -11.27 -15.93
C SER A 132 10.35 -9.95 -15.18
N PRO A 133 10.61 -8.84 -15.90
CA PRO A 133 10.75 -7.52 -15.30
C PRO A 133 9.44 -7.09 -14.62
N LEU A 134 9.54 -6.28 -13.57
CA LEU A 134 8.37 -5.65 -12.97
C LEU A 134 7.68 -4.74 -13.98
N ARG A 135 6.36 -4.62 -13.90
CA ARG A 135 5.55 -3.79 -14.80
C ARG A 135 4.86 -2.69 -14.03
N PHE A 136 4.92 -1.48 -14.55
CA PHE A 136 4.32 -0.30 -13.96
C PHE A 136 3.52 0.47 -15.00
N ASN A 137 2.38 1.00 -14.58
CA ASN A 137 1.69 2.05 -15.31
C ASN A 137 2.10 3.39 -14.69
N TYR A 138 2.51 4.36 -15.52
CA TYR A 138 2.85 5.71 -15.11
C TYR A 138 1.77 6.69 -15.55
N TYR A 139 1.20 7.43 -14.60
CA TYR A 139 0.12 8.39 -14.82
C TYR A 139 0.73 9.77 -14.80
N LYS A 140 0.93 10.36 -15.99
CA LYS A 140 1.79 11.55 -16.17
C LYS A 140 1.31 12.77 -15.38
N GLU A 141 0.01 13.07 -15.43
CA GLU A 141 -0.53 14.28 -14.78
C GLU A 141 -0.52 14.19 -13.25
N ASP A 142 -0.73 13.00 -12.68
CA ASP A 142 -0.65 12.75 -11.23
C ASP A 142 0.76 12.37 -10.75
N ASP A 143 1.73 12.25 -11.67
CA ASP A 143 3.14 11.90 -11.41
C ASP A 143 3.30 10.69 -10.46
N CYS A 144 2.58 9.61 -10.78
CA CYS A 144 2.52 8.42 -9.93
C CYS A 144 2.57 7.12 -10.73
N TYR A 145 2.89 6.03 -10.03
CA TYR A 145 3.02 4.70 -10.59
C TYR A 145 2.08 3.71 -9.89
N ILE A 146 1.54 2.77 -10.66
CA ILE A 146 0.84 1.60 -10.15
C ILE A 146 1.57 0.35 -10.62
N LEU A 147 2.01 -0.48 -9.66
CA LEU A 147 2.59 -1.80 -9.96
C LEU A 147 1.51 -2.72 -10.55
N GLN A 148 1.83 -3.39 -11.65
CA GLN A 148 0.97 -4.34 -12.32
C GLN A 148 1.43 -5.77 -12.05
N ASN A 149 0.50 -6.63 -11.60
CA ASN A 149 0.67 -8.07 -11.41
C ASN A 149 1.67 -8.45 -10.29
N ASP A 150 2.90 -8.79 -10.69
CA ASP A 150 3.91 -9.42 -9.84
C ASP A 150 4.83 -8.41 -9.17
N GLY A 151 5.44 -8.81 -8.05
CA GLY A 151 6.43 -7.99 -7.35
C GLY A 151 5.89 -7.16 -6.18
N VAL A 152 4.68 -7.48 -5.70
CA VAL A 152 4.06 -6.87 -4.50
C VAL A 152 5.03 -6.89 -3.32
N HIS A 153 5.55 -8.05 -2.94
CA HIS A 153 6.47 -8.18 -1.80
C HIS A 153 7.81 -7.47 -2.04
N ARG A 154 8.31 -7.46 -3.27
CA ARG A 154 9.54 -6.75 -3.65
C ARG A 154 9.33 -5.24 -3.47
N THR A 155 8.18 -4.71 -3.90
CA THR A 155 7.85 -3.28 -3.78
C THR A 155 7.63 -2.85 -2.34
N ILE A 156 6.92 -3.67 -1.55
CA ILE A 156 6.75 -3.44 -0.11
C ILE A 156 8.11 -3.43 0.61
N SER A 157 8.97 -4.42 0.32
CA SER A 157 10.31 -4.50 0.92
C SER A 157 11.19 -3.33 0.50
N ALA A 158 11.15 -2.92 -0.77
CA ALA A 158 11.91 -1.78 -1.25
C ALA A 158 11.49 -0.45 -0.59
N LYS A 159 10.18 -0.24 -0.39
CA LYS A 159 9.67 0.89 0.43
C LYS A 159 10.16 0.80 1.87
N MET A 160 10.05 -0.38 2.49
CA MET A 160 10.46 -0.60 3.87
C MET A 160 11.97 -0.40 4.08
N PHE A 161 12.80 -0.85 3.13
CA PHE A 161 14.26 -0.72 3.16
C PHE A 161 14.77 0.64 2.68
N ASN A 162 13.87 1.61 2.48
CA ASN A 162 14.18 2.96 2.06
C ASN A 162 14.93 3.03 0.72
N ALA A 163 14.58 2.17 -0.23
CA ALA A 163 15.18 2.22 -1.55
C ALA A 163 14.74 3.47 -2.33
N PRO A 164 15.67 4.16 -3.01
CA PRO A 164 15.34 5.39 -3.72
C PRO A 164 14.55 5.12 -5.01
N THR A 165 14.96 4.09 -5.75
CA THR A 165 14.43 3.77 -7.06
C THR A 165 14.27 2.26 -7.27
N MET A 166 13.51 1.92 -8.30
CA MET A 166 13.32 0.56 -8.78
C MET A 166 13.45 0.50 -10.31
N SER A 167 13.83 -0.67 -10.84
CA SER A 167 13.75 -0.97 -12.27
C SER A 167 12.47 -1.70 -12.66
N GLY A 168 12.03 -1.49 -13.89
CA GLY A 168 10.93 -2.22 -14.50
C GLY A 168 10.53 -1.66 -15.86
N ILE A 169 9.59 -2.34 -16.51
CA ILE A 169 8.91 -1.86 -17.72
C ILE A 169 7.80 -0.90 -17.30
N VAL A 170 7.86 0.32 -17.82
CA VAL A 170 6.87 1.37 -17.61
C VAL A 170 6.01 1.51 -18.87
N THR A 171 4.71 1.63 -18.68
CA THR A 171 3.73 2.00 -19.70
C THR A 171 3.16 3.36 -19.34
N ASP A 172 3.18 4.31 -20.26
CA ASP A 172 2.66 5.65 -20.00
C ASP A 172 1.14 5.72 -20.19
N TYR A 173 0.51 6.50 -19.33
CA TYR A 173 -0.90 6.84 -19.37
C TYR A 173 -1.07 8.35 -19.34
N GLU A 174 -2.03 8.84 -20.11
CA GLU A 174 -2.39 10.26 -20.20
C GLU A 174 -3.83 10.47 -19.76
N LEU A 175 -4.05 11.59 -19.07
CA LEU A 175 -5.35 11.96 -18.53
C LEU A 175 -6.39 12.16 -19.65
N ASP A 176 -7.50 11.44 -19.55
CA ASP A 176 -8.71 11.70 -20.32
C ASP A 176 -9.62 12.62 -19.51
N LYS A 177 -9.62 13.91 -19.87
CA LYS A 177 -10.38 14.94 -19.14
C LYS A 177 -11.89 14.68 -19.13
N GLU A 178 -12.43 14.13 -20.21
CA GLU A 178 -13.86 13.83 -20.30
C GLU A 178 -14.22 12.63 -19.42
N LYS A 179 -13.41 11.56 -19.45
CA LYS A 179 -13.61 10.43 -18.53
C LYS A 179 -13.45 10.84 -17.08
N LYS A 180 -12.49 11.73 -16.77
CA LYS A 180 -12.29 12.22 -15.40
C LYS A 180 -13.52 12.96 -14.91
N LYS A 181 -14.06 13.88 -15.72
CA LYS A 181 -15.29 14.59 -15.39
C LYS A 181 -16.47 13.63 -15.17
N LEU A 182 -16.66 12.66 -16.07
CA LEU A 182 -17.71 11.65 -15.92
C LEU A 182 -17.52 10.79 -14.67
N TYR A 183 -16.29 10.44 -14.33
CA TYR A 183 -15.96 9.68 -13.14
C TYR A 183 -16.24 10.48 -11.86
N GLU A 184 -15.87 11.77 -11.82
CA GLU A 184 -16.16 12.68 -10.71
C GLU A 184 -17.68 12.87 -10.50
N GLU A 185 -18.45 12.98 -11.59
CA GLU A 185 -19.92 13.03 -11.53
C GLU A 185 -20.49 11.71 -11.00
N TYR A 186 -19.99 10.57 -11.47
CA TYR A 186 -20.40 9.25 -11.00
C TYR A 186 -20.11 9.05 -9.51
N ASP A 187 -18.90 9.39 -9.05
CA ASP A 187 -18.49 9.25 -7.66
C ASP A 187 -19.36 10.13 -6.73
N SER A 188 -19.63 11.36 -7.17
CA SER A 188 -20.54 12.27 -6.46
C SER A 188 -21.96 11.68 -6.31
N LEU A 189 -22.48 11.05 -7.37
CA LEU A 189 -23.80 10.41 -7.32
C LEU A 189 -23.81 9.17 -6.42
N GLN A 190 -22.75 8.36 -6.44
CA GLN A 190 -22.60 7.21 -5.55
C GLN A 190 -22.62 7.64 -4.08
N GLU A 191 -21.94 8.73 -3.74
CA GLU A 191 -21.94 9.25 -2.37
C GLU A 191 -23.32 9.76 -1.93
N ILE A 192 -24.03 10.48 -2.81
CA ILE A 192 -25.41 10.92 -2.53
C ILE A 192 -26.33 9.72 -2.27
N LEU A 193 -26.18 8.64 -3.06
CA LEU A 193 -26.97 7.43 -2.90
C LEU A 193 -26.68 6.76 -1.55
N ARG A 194 -25.41 6.58 -1.20
CA ARG A 194 -24.99 6.03 0.11
C ARG A 194 -25.57 6.81 1.29
N LEU A 195 -25.52 8.15 1.23
CA LEU A 195 -26.07 9.01 2.28
C LEU A 195 -27.59 8.88 2.39
N THR A 196 -28.27 8.69 1.26
CA THR A 196 -29.73 8.48 1.22
C THR A 196 -30.11 7.14 1.85
N ASP A 197 -29.36 6.07 1.54
CA ASP A 197 -29.58 4.74 2.10
C ASP A 197 -29.36 4.72 3.62
N ILE A 198 -28.29 5.37 4.11
CA ILE A 198 -28.02 5.51 5.55
C ILE A 198 -29.18 6.22 6.25
N LYS A 199 -29.73 7.28 5.63
CA LYS A 199 -30.87 8.01 6.18
C LYS A 199 -32.12 7.13 6.25
N GLY A 200 -32.39 6.33 5.22
CA GLY A 200 -33.47 5.34 5.20
C GLY A 200 -33.35 4.33 6.35
N LEU A 201 -32.20 3.66 6.45
CA LEU A 201 -31.91 2.69 7.52
C LEU A 201 -32.07 3.31 8.92
N THR A 202 -31.65 4.57 9.09
CA THR A 202 -31.77 5.28 10.35
C THR A 202 -33.25 5.52 10.71
N LEU A 203 -34.07 5.94 9.73
CA LEU A 203 -35.51 6.15 9.91
C LEU A 203 -36.23 4.85 10.28
N ASP A 204 -35.93 3.75 9.58
CA ASP A 204 -36.52 2.44 9.86
C ASP A 204 -36.18 1.96 11.28
N TYR A 205 -34.91 2.10 11.70
CA TYR A 205 -34.48 1.78 13.06
C TYR A 205 -35.23 2.59 14.13
N PHE A 206 -35.43 3.90 13.89
CA PHE A 206 -36.19 4.75 14.80
C PHE A 206 -37.65 4.29 14.91
N GLN A 207 -38.29 3.96 13.78
CA GLN A 207 -39.67 3.47 13.77
C GLN A 207 -39.82 2.13 14.48
N GLU A 208 -38.90 1.17 14.27
CA GLU A 208 -38.90 -0.11 14.99
C GLU A 208 -38.74 0.05 16.50
N LYS A 209 -37.88 0.97 16.95
CA LYS A 209 -37.70 1.28 18.37
C LYS A 209 -38.92 1.92 19.01
N MET A 210 -39.65 2.74 18.26
CA MET A 210 -40.90 3.33 18.72
C MET A 210 -42.00 2.28 18.86
N ASN A 211 -42.03 1.29 17.96
CA ASN A 211 -43.05 0.23 17.96
C ASN A 211 -42.79 -0.92 18.96
N LYS A 212 -41.60 -1.00 19.57
CA LYS A 212 -41.22 -2.02 20.59
C LYS A 212 -41.42 -1.55 22.05
N LYS A 213 -42.11 -0.43 22.26
CA LYS A 213 -42.28 0.19 23.60
C LYS A 213 -43.60 -0.16 24.30
N ASP A 214 -44.36 -1.11 23.77
CA ASP A 214 -45.54 -1.71 24.41
C ASP A 214 -45.23 -3.13 24.92
#